data_AF-A0A4R9BRG7-F1
#
_entry.id   AF-A0A4R9BRG7-F1
#
_cell.length_a   1.000
_cell.length_b   1.000
_cell.length_c   1.000
_cell.angle_alpha   90.00
_cell.angle_beta   90.00
_cell.angle_gamma   90.00
#
_symmetry.space_group_name_H-M   'P 1'
#
loop_
_entity.id
_entity.type
_entity.pdbx_description
1 polymer ?
#
loop_
_entity_poly.entity_id
_entity_poly.type
_entity_poly.pdbx_seq_one_letter_code
_entity_poly.pdbx_strand_id
1 'polypeptide(L)'
;MMKTFRHLTGDNAHQQKAAVGVLAPRSHLRRPAGALVVSAVLLLSGCAGAAPAAEAPSSAAPSPATPVPTAVGACPESDGQGPWGDVIAKEQVTDGAGSYCRTTLDTASAGARFDPAVVDLDSLATYGFTIEEAEAAQRAALVYVTEAGLDSALLDDSATADATWFESASPWFTPAAHTALAPQVASFGLRDAGVIVSQSLPSPLTRDGGPRAINTVVGVDKIFGTLSVDQQTPLLLVRTTVTVDYAATDAAIVEAAIRDERGTTSLSEDSLRASTPTLFDGSDDEGLVLAGGFNVGFASGDLTAIEYISAAWTLATGDGALQIDAIEPELDPSLR
;
A
#
# COMPACT_ATOMS: atom_id res chain seq x y z
N MET A 1 -17.90 -10.53 -34.02
CA MET A 1 -19.00 -9.87 -33.27
C MET A 1 -18.33 -8.91 -32.31
N MET A 2 -18.34 -7.61 -32.61
CA MET A 2 -17.75 -6.56 -31.77
C MET A 2 -18.63 -6.34 -30.53
N LYS A 3 -18.05 -6.40 -29.34
CA LYS A 3 -18.65 -5.87 -28.12
C LYS A 3 -17.92 -4.56 -27.77
N THR A 4 -18.64 -3.46 -27.90
CA THR A 4 -18.26 -2.13 -27.41
C THR A 4 -18.22 -2.13 -25.89
N PHE A 5 -17.06 -1.83 -25.30
CA PHE A 5 -16.94 -1.45 -23.89
C PHE A 5 -17.71 -0.14 -23.66
N ARG A 6 -18.63 -0.13 -22.71
CA ARG A 6 -19.30 1.09 -22.26
C ARG A 6 -18.41 1.77 -21.23
N HIS A 7 -17.90 2.95 -21.57
CA HIS A 7 -17.46 3.92 -20.57
C HIS A 7 -18.65 4.28 -19.67
N LEU A 8 -18.53 3.97 -18.38
CA LEU A 8 -19.39 4.53 -17.34
C LEU A 8 -18.67 5.75 -16.75
N THR A 9 -18.91 6.91 -17.36
CA THR A 9 -18.70 8.20 -16.70
C THR A 9 -19.90 8.47 -15.79
N GLY A 10 -19.76 8.15 -14.51
CA GLY A 10 -20.75 8.45 -13.48
C GLY A 10 -20.39 9.73 -12.73
N ASP A 11 -20.97 10.85 -13.16
CA ASP A 11 -21.05 12.08 -12.37
C ASP A 11 -21.68 11.79 -11.01
N ASN A 12 -20.89 11.84 -9.93
CA ASN A 12 -21.41 11.95 -8.56
C ASN A 12 -20.71 13.11 -7.83
N ALA A 13 -20.91 14.31 -8.38
CA ALA A 13 -20.76 15.55 -7.63
C ALA A 13 -22.04 15.78 -6.79
N HIS A 14 -21.84 16.02 -5.50
CA HIS A 14 -22.81 16.45 -4.47
C HIS A 14 -23.65 15.37 -3.78
N GLN A 15 -23.30 15.06 -2.53
CA GLN A 15 -24.07 15.46 -1.33
C GLN A 15 -23.55 14.71 -0.09
N GLN A 16 -22.67 15.30 0.71
CA GLN A 16 -22.73 15.16 2.17
C GLN A 16 -22.32 16.48 2.83
N LYS A 17 -23.33 17.31 3.11
CA LYS A 17 -23.23 18.46 4.02
C LYS A 17 -23.49 17.98 5.45
N ALA A 18 -22.54 18.28 6.32
CA ALA A 18 -22.69 18.71 7.71
C ALA A 18 -23.66 17.95 8.63
N ALA A 19 -23.08 17.20 9.57
CA ALA A 19 -23.61 17.10 10.93
C ALA A 19 -22.45 17.21 11.94
N VAL A 20 -22.10 18.44 12.30
CA VAL A 20 -21.19 18.75 13.41
C VAL A 20 -21.97 18.53 14.72
N GLY A 21 -21.79 17.37 15.33
CA GLY A 21 -22.26 17.07 16.68
C GLY A 21 -21.29 17.61 17.72
N VAL A 22 -21.61 18.77 18.30
CA VAL A 22 -20.93 19.34 19.46
C VAL A 22 -21.14 18.44 20.68
N LEU A 23 -20.07 17.86 21.22
CA LEU A 23 -20.07 17.23 22.54
C LEU A 23 -19.06 17.94 23.44
N ALA A 24 -19.60 18.53 24.50
CA ALA A 24 -18.93 19.35 25.50
C ALA A 24 -18.00 18.53 26.42
N PRO A 25 -17.03 19.17 27.11
CA PRO A 25 -15.96 18.50 27.83
C PRO A 25 -16.43 18.03 29.21
N ARG A 26 -16.00 16.84 29.63
CA ARG A 26 -16.06 16.42 31.03
C ARG A 26 -14.66 16.35 31.62
N SER A 27 -14.33 17.37 32.39
CA SER A 27 -13.16 17.45 33.23
C SER A 27 -13.41 16.87 34.63
N HIS A 28 -12.37 16.21 35.14
CA HIS A 28 -12.03 15.95 36.55
C HIS A 28 -12.77 14.84 37.31
N LEU A 29 -12.00 13.83 37.74
CA LEU A 29 -11.72 13.65 39.18
C LEU A 29 -10.48 12.79 39.43
N ARG A 30 -9.85 13.08 40.57
CA ARG A 30 -8.49 12.76 41.00
C ARG A 30 -8.32 11.30 41.49
N ARG A 31 -7.06 10.82 41.40
CA ARG A 31 -6.38 9.76 42.22
C ARG A 31 -6.62 9.93 43.74
N PRO A 32 -6.16 9.07 44.70
CA PRO A 32 -5.19 7.94 44.65
C PRO A 32 -5.50 6.71 45.56
N ALA A 33 -4.69 5.64 45.47
CA ALA A 33 -4.22 4.72 46.54
C ALA A 33 -3.59 3.48 45.85
N GLY A 34 -2.45 2.88 46.21
CA GLY A 34 -1.68 2.91 47.45
C GLY A 34 -1.66 1.50 48.08
N ALA A 35 -0.45 0.94 48.21
CA ALA A 35 -0.01 -0.23 48.99
C ALA A 35 -0.14 -1.64 48.34
N LEU A 36 0.92 -2.45 48.12
CA LEU A 36 2.02 -3.03 48.95
C LEU A 36 1.73 -4.52 49.29
N VAL A 37 2.80 -5.33 49.27
CA VAL A 37 3.10 -6.50 50.16
C VAL A 37 3.05 -7.93 49.57
N VAL A 38 4.28 -8.43 49.30
CA VAL A 38 4.94 -9.63 49.87
C VAL A 38 5.12 -10.92 49.05
N SER A 39 6.41 -11.28 49.04
CA SER A 39 7.13 -12.48 48.64
C SER A 39 6.75 -13.78 49.37
N ALA A 40 6.96 -14.94 48.72
CA ALA A 40 7.52 -16.16 49.32
C ALA A 40 7.89 -17.16 48.19
N VAL A 41 9.18 -17.39 47.90
CA VAL A 41 10.07 -18.46 48.42
C VAL A 41 9.94 -19.81 47.68
N LEU A 42 10.95 -20.04 46.83
CA LEU A 42 11.75 -21.26 46.57
C LEU A 42 11.29 -22.63 47.11
N LEU A 43 11.29 -23.63 46.22
CA LEU A 43 11.86 -24.96 46.51
C LEU A 43 12.65 -25.49 45.31
N LEU A 44 13.92 -25.83 45.57
CA LEU A 44 14.89 -26.51 44.72
C LEU A 44 14.64 -28.02 44.65
N SER A 45 14.90 -28.63 43.50
CA SER A 45 15.55 -29.95 43.27
C SER A 45 15.34 -30.34 41.79
N GLY A 46 16.26 -30.90 41.02
CA GLY A 46 17.62 -31.36 41.24
C GLY A 46 18.28 -31.68 39.88
N CYS A 47 19.59 -31.83 39.89
CA CYS A 47 20.48 -32.02 38.75
C CYS A 47 20.23 -33.30 37.93
N ALA A 48 20.39 -33.20 36.61
CA ALA A 48 21.10 -34.20 35.81
C ALA A 48 21.60 -33.52 34.52
N GLY A 49 22.91 -33.32 34.42
CA GLY A 49 23.55 -32.87 33.19
C GLY A 49 23.53 -33.99 32.14
N ALA A 50 22.85 -33.74 31.04
CA ALA A 50 23.00 -34.49 29.80
C ALA A 50 23.65 -33.56 28.77
N ALA A 51 24.75 -34.01 28.18
CA ALA A 51 25.46 -33.34 27.11
C ALA A 51 24.52 -32.99 25.94
N PRO A 52 24.74 -31.90 25.20
CA PRO A 52 23.97 -31.64 24.00
C PRO A 52 24.27 -32.76 22.99
N ALA A 53 23.23 -33.52 22.64
CA ALA A 53 23.27 -34.37 21.47
C ALA A 53 23.48 -33.46 20.25
N ALA A 54 24.48 -33.78 19.45
CA ALA A 54 24.73 -33.13 18.17
C ALA A 54 23.43 -33.16 17.34
N GLU A 55 22.90 -31.99 17.00
CA GLU A 55 21.84 -31.86 16.01
C GLU A 55 22.36 -32.46 14.69
N ALA A 56 21.66 -33.50 14.24
CA ALA A 56 21.81 -33.98 12.88
C ALA A 56 21.43 -32.83 11.91
N PRO A 57 22.17 -32.64 10.80
CA PRO A 57 21.80 -31.63 9.83
C PRO A 57 20.41 -31.96 9.28
N SER A 58 19.42 -31.13 9.62
CA SER A 58 18.13 -31.13 8.97
C SER A 58 18.36 -30.82 7.50
N SER A 59 18.15 -31.82 6.63
CA SER A 59 18.03 -31.58 5.20
C SER A 59 16.68 -30.91 4.95
N ALA A 60 16.60 -29.60 5.20
CA ALA A 60 15.58 -28.79 4.58
C ALA A 60 15.84 -28.86 3.07
N ALA A 61 14.96 -29.53 2.34
CA ALA A 61 14.93 -29.42 0.89
C ALA A 61 14.83 -27.92 0.54
N PRO A 62 15.61 -27.42 -0.44
CA PRO A 62 15.48 -26.03 -0.86
C PRO A 62 14.03 -25.80 -1.27
N SER A 63 13.39 -24.82 -0.62
CA SER A 63 12.11 -24.29 -1.10
C SER A 63 12.28 -23.94 -2.58
N PRO A 64 11.34 -24.30 -3.47
CA PRO A 64 11.43 -23.87 -4.85
C PRO A 64 11.56 -22.34 -4.86
N ALA A 65 12.66 -21.84 -5.43
CA ALA A 65 12.84 -20.41 -5.61
C ALA A 65 11.67 -19.92 -6.48
N THR A 66 10.90 -18.97 -5.96
CA THR A 66 9.89 -18.25 -6.75
C THR A 66 10.61 -17.72 -8.00
N PRO A 67 10.12 -18.02 -9.22
CA PRO A 67 10.76 -17.55 -10.43
C PRO A 67 10.79 -16.03 -10.42
N VAL A 68 12.00 -15.46 -10.49
CA VAL A 68 12.17 -14.01 -10.56
C VAL A 68 11.68 -13.54 -11.94
N PRO A 69 10.80 -12.53 -12.01
CA PRO A 69 10.32 -12.01 -13.28
C PRO A 69 11.49 -11.56 -14.15
N THR A 70 11.44 -11.88 -15.45
CA THR A 70 12.47 -11.48 -16.41
C THR A 70 11.91 -10.44 -17.37
N ALA A 71 12.61 -9.30 -17.54
CA ALA A 71 12.28 -8.29 -18.53
C ALA A 71 12.67 -8.78 -19.95
N VAL A 72 11.74 -8.74 -20.91
CA VAL A 72 11.91 -9.37 -22.23
C VAL A 72 11.91 -8.36 -23.39
N GLY A 73 11.60 -7.08 -23.16
CA GLY A 73 11.68 -6.03 -24.19
C GLY A 73 10.56 -5.01 -24.10
N ALA A 74 10.33 -4.28 -25.19
CA ALA A 74 9.25 -3.29 -25.28
C ALA A 74 7.88 -3.98 -25.22
N CYS A 75 6.91 -3.29 -24.61
CA CYS A 75 5.53 -3.75 -24.53
C CYS A 75 4.90 -3.89 -25.92
N PRO A 76 4.22 -5.01 -26.21
CA PRO A 76 3.64 -5.24 -27.53
C PRO A 76 2.58 -4.19 -27.81
N GLU A 77 2.80 -3.37 -28.85
CA GLU A 77 1.78 -2.47 -29.39
C GLU A 77 0.51 -3.28 -29.67
N SER A 78 -0.58 -2.94 -29.01
CA SER A 78 -1.87 -3.60 -29.16
C SER A 78 -2.97 -2.55 -29.21
N ASP A 79 -4.07 -2.86 -29.90
CA ASP A 79 -5.25 -1.99 -29.97
C ASP A 79 -5.94 -1.79 -28.59
N GLY A 80 -5.45 -2.48 -27.55
CA GLY A 80 -5.82 -2.33 -26.13
C GLY A 80 -4.80 -1.54 -25.31
N GLN A 81 -3.74 -1.00 -25.91
CA GLN A 81 -2.91 0.05 -25.33
C GLN A 81 -3.70 1.38 -25.37
N GLY A 82 -4.80 1.43 -24.64
CA GLY A 82 -5.52 2.67 -24.36
C GLY A 82 -4.68 3.57 -23.47
N PRO A 83 -5.08 4.83 -23.26
CA PRO A 83 -4.47 5.62 -22.19
C PRO A 83 -4.73 4.90 -20.86
N TRP A 84 -3.69 4.38 -20.22
CA TRP A 84 -3.75 3.74 -18.90
C TRP A 84 -3.84 4.76 -17.76
N GLY A 85 -4.54 5.87 -18.01
CA GLY A 85 -4.56 7.05 -17.16
C GLY A 85 -3.26 7.86 -17.25
N ASP A 86 -2.64 8.13 -16.11
CA ASP A 86 -1.44 8.94 -15.94
C ASP A 86 -0.13 8.14 -16.07
N VAL A 87 -0.19 6.89 -16.51
CA VAL A 87 0.99 6.02 -16.71
C VAL A 87 1.11 5.53 -18.15
N ILE A 88 2.33 5.16 -18.54
CA ILE A 88 2.66 4.55 -19.82
C ILE A 88 3.40 3.23 -19.62
N ALA A 89 3.23 2.30 -20.55
CA ALA A 89 3.96 1.05 -20.56
C ALA A 89 5.47 1.28 -20.74
N LYS A 90 6.28 0.55 -19.97
CA LYS A 90 7.74 0.67 -19.91
C LYS A 90 8.43 -0.55 -20.52
N GLU A 91 8.22 -1.72 -19.94
CA GLU A 91 8.84 -2.97 -20.35
C GLU A 91 7.91 -4.15 -20.11
N GLN A 92 7.99 -5.16 -20.99
CA GLN A 92 7.28 -6.42 -20.79
C GLN A 92 8.07 -7.32 -19.85
N VAL A 93 7.36 -7.91 -18.89
CA VAL A 93 7.87 -8.87 -17.93
C VAL A 93 7.12 -10.18 -18.09
N THR A 94 7.86 -11.29 -18.09
CA THR A 94 7.30 -12.65 -18.11
C THR A 94 7.71 -13.40 -16.84
N ASP A 95 6.73 -13.99 -16.17
CA ASP A 95 6.87 -14.81 -14.97
C ASP A 95 6.08 -16.13 -15.10
N GLY A 96 5.98 -16.90 -14.01
CA GLY A 96 5.25 -18.17 -14.00
C GLY A 96 3.73 -18.03 -14.17
N ALA A 97 3.16 -16.84 -13.95
CA ALA A 97 1.74 -16.56 -14.12
C ALA A 97 1.40 -16.07 -15.54
N GLY A 98 2.38 -15.52 -16.26
CA GLY A 98 2.21 -15.08 -17.65
C GLY A 98 3.06 -13.87 -17.98
N SER A 99 2.59 -13.03 -18.90
CA SER A 99 3.27 -11.78 -19.27
C SER A 99 2.40 -10.57 -18.96
N TYR A 100 3.04 -9.49 -18.54
CA TYR A 100 2.41 -8.19 -18.31
C TYR A 100 3.39 -7.07 -18.67
N CYS A 101 2.89 -5.84 -18.75
CA CYS A 101 3.67 -4.65 -18.95
C CYS A 101 3.85 -3.89 -17.66
N ARG A 102 5.09 -3.64 -17.27
CA ARG A 102 5.38 -2.64 -16.24
C ARG A 102 5.03 -1.26 -16.76
N THR A 103 4.65 -0.39 -15.84
CA THR A 103 4.30 1.00 -16.13
C THR A 103 5.26 1.98 -15.49
N THR A 104 5.30 3.20 -16.02
CA THR A 104 6.00 4.34 -15.45
C THR A 104 5.11 5.57 -15.58
N LEU A 105 5.30 6.54 -14.70
CA LEU A 105 4.56 7.80 -14.73
C LEU A 105 4.75 8.52 -16.06
N ASP A 106 3.65 8.86 -16.75
CA ASP A 106 3.72 9.77 -17.89
C ASP A 106 3.92 11.19 -17.37
N THR A 107 5.14 11.70 -17.52
CA THR A 107 5.49 13.08 -17.10
C THR A 107 4.70 14.17 -17.82
N ALA A 108 4.03 13.86 -18.94
CA ALA A 108 3.17 14.81 -19.66
C ALA A 108 1.70 14.78 -19.18
N SER A 109 1.32 13.75 -18.41
CA SER A 109 -0.03 13.57 -17.86
C SER A 109 -0.45 14.72 -16.95
N ALA A 110 -1.74 14.86 -16.72
CA ALA A 110 -2.24 15.90 -15.82
C ALA A 110 -1.82 15.63 -14.37
N GLY A 111 -1.90 14.36 -13.93
CA GLY A 111 -1.53 13.96 -12.58
C GLY A 111 -0.05 14.15 -12.22
N ALA A 112 0.84 14.09 -13.22
CA ALA A 112 2.28 14.28 -13.02
C ALA A 112 2.73 15.75 -12.96
N ARG A 113 1.89 16.71 -13.38
CA ARG A 113 2.29 18.13 -13.46
C ARG A 113 2.33 18.73 -12.07
N PHE A 114 3.37 19.51 -11.81
CA PHE A 114 3.50 20.29 -10.58
C PHE A 114 2.42 21.38 -10.53
N ASP A 115 1.65 21.37 -9.45
CA ASP A 115 0.66 22.41 -9.14
C ASP A 115 1.11 23.18 -7.90
N PRO A 116 1.58 24.44 -8.04
CA PRO A 116 1.97 25.23 -6.87
C PRO A 116 0.80 25.55 -5.94
N ALA A 117 -0.47 25.39 -6.38
CA ALA A 117 -1.64 25.65 -5.55
C ALA A 117 -1.83 24.63 -4.41
N VAL A 118 -1.24 23.44 -4.51
CA VAL A 118 -1.31 22.41 -3.45
C VAL A 118 -0.18 22.54 -2.42
N VAL A 119 0.72 23.52 -2.58
CA VAL A 119 1.88 23.73 -1.72
C VAL A 119 1.55 24.69 -0.56
N ASP A 120 1.81 24.24 0.66
CA ASP A 120 1.69 25.04 1.87
C ASP A 120 2.97 25.86 2.11
N LEU A 121 3.06 27.02 1.45
CA LEU A 121 4.24 27.88 1.48
C LEU A 121 4.66 28.32 2.90
N ASP A 122 3.70 28.50 3.81
CA ASP A 122 3.99 28.90 5.19
C ASP A 122 4.70 27.76 5.95
N SER A 123 4.24 26.52 5.76
CA SER A 123 4.90 25.35 6.34
C SER A 123 6.30 25.14 5.76
N LEU A 124 6.47 25.29 4.44
CA LEU A 124 7.76 25.17 3.78
C LEU A 124 8.77 26.16 4.38
N ALA A 125 8.39 27.44 4.48
CA ALA A 125 9.23 28.47 5.08
C ALA A 125 9.55 28.19 6.55
N THR A 126 8.59 27.66 7.32
CA THR A 126 8.76 27.30 8.73
C THR A 126 9.80 26.19 8.92
N TYR A 127 9.80 25.19 8.04
CA TYR A 127 10.66 24.01 8.12
C TYR A 127 11.90 24.08 7.23
N GLY A 128 12.11 25.21 6.55
CA GLY A 128 13.32 25.46 5.75
C GLY A 128 13.33 24.81 4.37
N PHE A 129 12.16 24.48 3.82
CA PHE A 129 12.01 23.93 2.48
C PHE A 129 11.72 25.01 1.43
N THR A 130 12.14 24.75 0.20
CA THR A 130 11.90 25.60 -0.97
C THR A 130 10.80 25.04 -1.86
N ILE A 131 10.30 25.86 -2.80
CA ILE A 131 9.31 25.41 -3.79
C ILE A 131 9.93 24.43 -4.80
N GLU A 132 11.21 24.60 -5.12
CA GLU A 132 11.96 23.70 -5.97
C GLU A 132 12.11 22.31 -5.32
N GLU A 133 12.30 22.28 -4.00
CA GLU A 133 12.28 21.04 -3.24
C GLU A 133 10.89 20.39 -3.22
N ALA A 134 9.81 21.17 -3.13
CA ALA A 134 8.44 20.66 -3.25
C ALA A 134 8.17 20.02 -4.63
N GLU A 135 8.63 20.64 -5.72
CA GLU A 135 8.50 20.07 -7.07
C GLU A 135 9.27 18.75 -7.22
N ALA A 136 10.50 18.71 -6.73
CA ALA A 136 11.32 17.50 -6.77
C ALA A 136 10.73 16.38 -5.89
N ALA A 137 10.25 16.70 -4.70
CA ALA A 137 9.58 15.76 -3.80
C ALA A 137 8.30 15.19 -4.43
N GLN A 138 7.48 16.04 -5.07
CA GLN A 138 6.28 15.57 -5.79
C GLN A 138 6.65 14.53 -6.84
N ARG A 139 7.66 14.81 -7.65
CA ARG A 139 8.10 13.89 -8.70
C ARG A 139 8.56 12.55 -8.11
N ALA A 140 9.40 12.59 -7.07
CA ALA A 140 9.89 11.38 -6.42
C ALA A 140 8.76 10.56 -5.79
N ALA A 141 7.81 11.21 -5.12
CA ALA A 141 6.65 10.56 -4.51
C ALA A 141 5.78 9.86 -5.55
N LEU A 142 5.44 10.54 -6.66
CA LEU A 142 4.60 9.95 -7.71
C LEU A 142 5.31 8.79 -8.42
N VAL A 143 6.63 8.89 -8.66
CA VAL A 143 7.41 7.79 -9.24
C VAL A 143 7.42 6.59 -8.31
N TYR A 144 7.66 6.78 -7.01
CA TYR A 144 7.60 5.68 -6.05
C TYR A 144 6.21 5.03 -6.01
N VAL A 145 5.16 5.84 -5.84
CA VAL A 145 3.79 5.35 -5.72
C VAL A 145 3.39 4.55 -6.97
N THR A 146 3.71 5.04 -8.17
CA THR A 146 3.37 4.35 -9.41
C THR A 146 4.24 3.12 -9.66
N GLU A 147 5.57 3.23 -9.61
CA GLU A 147 6.47 2.15 -10.06
C GLU A 147 6.79 1.09 -9.00
N ALA A 148 6.84 1.48 -7.73
CA ALA A 148 7.23 0.61 -6.62
C ALA A 148 6.07 0.24 -5.70
N GLY A 149 5.01 1.05 -5.69
CA GLY A 149 3.74 0.74 -5.03
C GLY A 149 2.82 -0.03 -5.95
N LEU A 150 2.19 0.68 -6.89
CA LEU A 150 1.03 0.22 -7.66
C LEU A 150 1.39 -0.73 -8.82
N ASP A 151 2.60 -0.67 -9.36
CA ASP A 151 3.07 -1.55 -10.44
C ASP A 151 4.02 -2.66 -9.96
N SER A 152 4.19 -2.83 -8.64
CA SER A 152 5.21 -3.74 -8.10
C SER A 152 4.97 -5.20 -8.48
N ALA A 153 6.03 -5.89 -8.93
CA ALA A 153 6.02 -7.33 -9.21
C ALA A 153 5.48 -8.17 -8.04
N LEU A 154 5.70 -7.66 -6.83
CA LEU A 154 5.38 -8.33 -5.59
C LEU A 154 3.90 -8.19 -5.18
N LEU A 155 3.10 -7.42 -5.91
CA LEU A 155 1.64 -7.40 -5.71
C LEU A 155 1.00 -8.76 -6.06
N ASP A 156 1.68 -9.60 -6.86
CA ASP A 156 1.16 -10.91 -7.26
C ASP A 156 1.61 -12.07 -6.39
N ASP A 157 2.31 -11.81 -5.29
CA ASP A 157 2.76 -12.87 -4.39
C ASP A 157 2.39 -12.52 -2.95
N SER A 158 1.15 -12.84 -2.59
CA SER A 158 0.65 -12.70 -1.23
C SER A 158 1.32 -13.65 -0.23
N ALA A 159 2.11 -14.63 -0.70
CA ALA A 159 2.84 -15.55 0.16
C ALA A 159 4.25 -15.03 0.49
N THR A 160 4.74 -14.00 -0.20
CA THR A 160 6.02 -13.36 0.15
C THR A 160 5.92 -12.73 1.53
N ALA A 161 6.86 -13.09 2.41
CA ALA A 161 6.92 -12.53 3.75
C ALA A 161 7.19 -11.02 3.70
N ASP A 162 6.48 -10.25 4.52
CA ASP A 162 6.55 -8.79 4.60
C ASP A 162 7.97 -8.24 4.74
N ALA A 163 8.80 -8.89 5.54
CA ALA A 163 10.20 -8.51 5.70
C ALA A 163 10.99 -8.68 4.39
N THR A 164 10.80 -9.80 3.67
CA THR A 164 11.46 -10.04 2.38
C THR A 164 11.03 -9.03 1.34
N TRP A 165 9.74 -8.70 1.32
CA TRP A 165 9.21 -7.65 0.46
C TRP A 165 9.83 -6.29 0.82
N PHE A 166 9.86 -5.92 2.11
CA PHE A 166 10.39 -4.62 2.54
C PHE A 166 11.87 -4.44 2.16
N GLU A 167 12.68 -5.48 2.34
CA GLU A 167 14.08 -5.47 1.94
C GLU A 167 14.26 -5.24 0.43
N SER A 168 13.36 -5.74 -0.41
CA SER A 168 13.40 -5.50 -1.86
C SER A 168 13.10 -4.04 -2.23
N ALA A 169 12.32 -3.34 -1.40
CA ALA A 169 11.98 -1.94 -1.56
C ALA A 169 13.00 -1.00 -0.88
N SER A 170 13.96 -1.54 -0.13
CA SER A 170 15.00 -0.76 0.57
C SER A 170 15.73 0.30 -0.28
N PRO A 171 15.96 0.13 -1.61
CA PRO A 171 16.59 1.18 -2.42
C PRO A 171 15.79 2.48 -2.52
N TRP A 172 14.50 2.47 -2.19
CA TRP A 172 13.64 3.66 -2.18
C TRP A 172 13.71 4.44 -0.87
N PHE A 173 14.26 3.86 0.19
CA PHE A 173 14.28 4.45 1.52
C PHE A 173 15.70 4.90 1.89
N THR A 174 15.79 5.91 2.75
CA THR A 174 17.07 6.20 3.40
C THR A 174 17.45 5.04 4.33
N PRO A 175 18.76 4.84 4.61
CA PRO A 175 19.19 3.83 5.58
C PRO A 175 18.57 4.04 6.98
N ALA A 176 18.33 5.30 7.36
CA ALA A 176 17.70 5.66 8.63
C ALA A 176 16.23 5.25 8.67
N ALA A 177 15.46 5.59 7.63
CA ALA A 177 14.06 5.20 7.50
C ALA A 177 13.89 3.69 7.43
N HIS A 178 14.72 3.01 6.66
CA HIS A 178 14.71 1.54 6.59
C HIS A 178 14.93 0.92 7.98
N THR A 179 15.92 1.43 8.74
CA THR A 179 16.19 0.97 10.10
C THR A 179 15.02 1.23 11.06
N ALA A 180 14.31 2.35 10.89
CA ALA A 180 13.16 2.72 11.72
C ALA A 180 11.89 1.92 11.39
N LEU A 181 11.66 1.63 10.11
CA LEU A 181 10.46 0.93 9.61
C LEU A 181 10.56 -0.60 9.72
N ALA A 182 11.75 -1.19 9.58
CA ALA A 182 11.90 -2.65 9.60
C ALA A 182 11.28 -3.33 10.86
N PRO A 183 11.45 -2.81 12.09
CA PRO A 183 10.78 -3.36 13.26
C PRO A 183 9.25 -3.24 13.23
N GLN A 184 8.72 -2.18 12.60
CA GLN A 184 7.27 -1.98 12.44
C GLN A 184 6.70 -2.97 11.45
N VAL A 185 7.36 -3.15 10.29
CA VAL A 185 6.99 -4.17 9.31
C VAL A 185 7.04 -5.56 9.93
N ALA A 186 8.06 -5.87 10.72
CA ALA A 186 8.14 -7.17 11.40
C ALA A 186 7.04 -7.40 12.47
N SER A 187 6.51 -6.32 13.07
CA SER A 187 5.52 -6.42 14.15
C SER A 187 4.07 -6.33 13.66
N PHE A 188 3.81 -5.52 12.64
CA PHE A 188 2.46 -5.16 12.17
C PHE A 188 2.22 -5.51 10.70
N GLY A 189 3.26 -5.88 9.98
CA GLY A 189 3.21 -6.14 8.55
C GLY A 189 3.29 -4.89 7.69
N LEU A 190 3.42 -5.08 6.37
CA LEU A 190 3.62 -3.99 5.41
C LEU A 190 2.47 -3.01 5.34
N ARG A 191 1.26 -3.56 5.39
CA ARG A 191 0.01 -2.80 5.31
C ARG A 191 -0.08 -1.81 6.47
N ASP A 192 0.05 -2.26 7.73
CA ASP A 192 -0.05 -1.37 8.90
C ASP A 192 1.17 -0.45 9.08
N ALA A 193 2.32 -0.86 8.54
CA ALA A 193 3.46 0.03 8.42
C ALA A 193 3.22 1.15 7.38
N GLY A 194 2.14 1.07 6.58
CA GLY A 194 1.73 2.06 5.60
C GLY A 194 2.61 2.08 4.35
N VAL A 195 3.32 0.98 4.07
CA VAL A 195 4.36 0.92 3.04
C VAL A 195 3.80 0.55 1.67
N ILE A 196 2.90 -0.45 1.60
CA ILE A 196 2.32 -0.92 0.32
C ILE A 196 0.95 -1.61 0.52
N VAL A 197 0.28 -1.87 -0.61
CA VAL A 197 -1.05 -2.45 -0.81
C VAL A 197 -1.06 -3.95 -1.14
N SER A 198 0.09 -4.65 -1.09
CA SER A 198 0.28 -5.97 -1.73
C SER A 198 -0.57 -7.11 -1.17
N GLN A 199 -0.82 -7.12 0.14
CA GLN A 199 -1.47 -8.24 0.82
C GLN A 199 -2.95 -8.40 0.42
N SER A 200 -3.58 -7.29 0.08
CA SER A 200 -5.03 -7.21 -0.14
C SER A 200 -5.45 -7.50 -1.58
N LEU A 201 -4.51 -7.56 -2.52
CA LEU A 201 -4.80 -7.78 -3.93
C LEU A 201 -4.92 -9.28 -4.25
N PRO A 202 -5.81 -9.65 -5.19
CA PRO A 202 -5.81 -10.99 -5.78
C PRO A 202 -4.46 -11.31 -6.41
N SER A 203 -4.02 -12.54 -6.22
CA SER A 203 -2.76 -13.05 -6.74
C SER A 203 -3.01 -14.25 -7.64
N PRO A 204 -2.47 -14.28 -8.88
CA PRO A 204 -1.88 -13.14 -9.60
C PRO A 204 -2.96 -12.22 -10.18
N LEU A 205 -2.61 -10.95 -10.39
CA LEU A 205 -3.38 -10.04 -11.24
C LEU A 205 -3.31 -10.49 -12.71
N THR A 206 -4.28 -10.06 -13.52
CA THR A 206 -4.42 -10.49 -14.93
C THR A 206 -3.11 -10.36 -15.74
N ARG A 207 -2.86 -11.36 -16.60
CA ARG A 207 -1.64 -11.54 -17.42
C ARG A 207 -1.96 -11.61 -18.91
N ASP A 208 -2.61 -10.58 -19.44
CA ASP A 208 -3.04 -10.49 -20.84
C ASP A 208 -1.99 -9.86 -21.77
N GLY A 209 -0.80 -9.56 -21.25
CA GLY A 209 0.28 -8.89 -21.96
C GLY A 209 0.23 -7.35 -21.91
N GLY A 210 -0.84 -6.76 -21.36
CA GLY A 210 -0.93 -5.33 -21.05
C GLY A 210 -0.47 -4.99 -19.63
N PRO A 211 -0.59 -3.73 -19.20
CA PRO A 211 -0.39 -3.34 -17.81
C PRO A 211 -1.33 -4.06 -16.83
N ARG A 212 -0.85 -4.29 -15.61
CA ARG A 212 -1.64 -4.94 -14.55
C ARG A 212 -2.80 -4.08 -14.08
N ALA A 213 -2.53 -2.79 -13.91
CA ALA A 213 -3.56 -1.78 -13.75
C ALA A 213 -4.05 -1.38 -15.14
N ILE A 214 -5.34 -1.55 -15.40
CA ILE A 214 -5.95 -1.16 -16.68
C ILE A 214 -6.14 0.36 -16.75
N ASN A 215 -6.11 1.05 -15.61
CA ASN A 215 -6.14 2.50 -15.49
C ASN A 215 -5.50 2.91 -14.15
N THR A 216 -4.62 3.91 -14.19
CA THR A 216 -3.97 4.49 -13.01
C THR A 216 -4.09 6.00 -13.08
N VAL A 217 -4.82 6.60 -12.13
CA VAL A 217 -4.93 8.04 -11.96
C VAL A 217 -4.21 8.44 -10.69
N VAL A 218 -3.31 9.42 -10.79
CA VAL A 218 -2.56 9.93 -9.64
C VAL A 218 -2.68 11.45 -9.54
N GLY A 219 -2.48 11.95 -8.33
CA GLY A 219 -2.46 13.38 -8.06
C GLY A 219 -1.78 13.68 -6.73
N VAL A 220 -1.64 14.97 -6.45
CA VAL A 220 -1.15 15.47 -5.16
C VAL A 220 -2.21 16.38 -4.59
N ASP A 221 -2.65 16.07 -3.37
CA ASP A 221 -3.64 16.87 -2.64
C ASP A 221 -3.00 17.94 -1.78
N LYS A 222 -1.81 17.67 -1.21
CA LYS A 222 -1.06 18.67 -0.45
C LYS A 222 0.45 18.37 -0.40
N ILE A 223 1.27 19.42 -0.47
CA ILE A 223 2.70 19.37 -0.14
C ILE A 223 2.98 20.33 1.01
N PHE A 224 3.59 19.86 2.09
CA PHE A 224 3.83 20.67 3.29
C PHE A 224 5.02 20.20 4.09
N GLY A 225 5.66 21.13 4.80
CA GLY A 225 6.68 20.84 5.79
C GLY A 225 6.06 20.43 7.12
N THR A 226 6.65 19.46 7.79
CA THR A 226 6.31 19.02 9.16
C THR A 226 7.56 18.53 9.89
N LEU A 227 7.38 17.96 11.08
CA LEU A 227 8.41 17.21 11.80
C LEU A 227 8.19 15.71 11.62
N SER A 228 9.29 14.96 11.64
CA SER A 228 9.30 13.50 11.75
C SER A 228 8.68 13.04 13.07
N VAL A 229 8.56 11.72 13.24
CA VAL A 229 8.08 11.07 14.47
C VAL A 229 8.93 11.49 15.68
N ASP A 230 10.21 11.79 15.47
CA ASP A 230 11.11 12.30 16.53
C ASP A 230 10.78 13.73 17.02
N GLN A 231 9.85 14.44 16.37
CA GLN A 231 9.48 15.82 16.65
C GLN A 231 10.65 16.81 16.57
N GLN A 232 11.70 16.48 15.82
CA GLN A 232 12.92 17.29 15.70
C GLN A 232 13.39 17.44 14.26
N THR A 233 13.27 16.39 13.47
CA THR A 233 13.77 16.36 12.10
C THR A 233 12.74 16.92 11.13
N PRO A 234 13.02 18.03 10.41
CA PRO A 234 12.11 18.55 9.40
C PRO A 234 11.89 17.55 8.27
N LEU A 235 10.64 17.47 7.80
CA LEU A 235 10.20 16.50 6.81
C LEU A 235 9.26 17.18 5.81
N LEU A 236 9.53 17.01 4.52
CA LEU A 236 8.68 17.49 3.44
C LEU A 236 7.74 16.36 3.04
N LEU A 237 6.46 16.49 3.37
CA LEU A 237 5.43 15.51 3.05
C LEU A 237 4.73 15.85 1.75
N VAL A 238 4.61 14.86 0.88
CA VAL A 238 3.76 14.86 -0.31
C VAL A 238 2.60 13.90 -0.05
N ARG A 239 1.40 14.45 0.08
CA ARG A 239 0.16 13.67 0.18
C ARG A 239 -0.41 13.45 -1.21
N THR A 240 -0.37 12.22 -1.67
CA THR A 240 -0.90 11.81 -2.97
C THR A 240 -2.36 11.41 -2.89
N THR A 241 -3.01 11.42 -4.03
CA THR A 241 -4.32 10.79 -4.27
C THR A 241 -4.16 9.82 -5.42
N VAL A 242 -4.72 8.62 -5.29
CA VAL A 242 -4.64 7.58 -6.30
C VAL A 242 -6.01 6.94 -6.53
N THR A 243 -6.28 6.60 -7.78
CA THR A 243 -7.36 5.69 -8.16
C THR A 243 -6.79 4.72 -9.19
N VAL A 244 -6.88 3.43 -8.91
CA VAL A 244 -6.27 2.39 -9.74
C VAL A 244 -7.28 1.28 -9.97
N ASP A 245 -7.48 0.95 -11.24
CA ASP A 245 -8.37 -0.11 -11.65
C ASP A 245 -7.52 -1.33 -12.03
N TYR A 246 -7.71 -2.45 -11.34
CA TYR A 246 -7.06 -3.71 -11.63
C TYR A 246 -8.05 -4.70 -12.27
N ALA A 247 -7.59 -5.40 -13.30
CA ALA A 247 -8.30 -6.56 -13.80
C ALA A 247 -7.93 -7.79 -12.96
N ALA A 248 -8.95 -8.49 -12.45
CA ALA A 248 -8.83 -9.75 -11.73
C ALA A 248 -10.06 -10.61 -12.03
N THR A 249 -9.91 -11.93 -11.97
CA THR A 249 -11.05 -12.84 -12.13
C THR A 249 -11.91 -12.85 -10.87
N ASP A 250 -13.19 -13.15 -11.02
CA ASP A 250 -14.12 -13.23 -9.89
C ASP A 250 -13.65 -14.23 -8.84
N ALA A 251 -13.14 -15.38 -9.29
CA ALA A 251 -12.62 -16.41 -8.41
C ALA A 251 -11.44 -15.91 -7.56
N ALA A 252 -10.55 -15.09 -8.15
CA ALA A 252 -9.43 -14.51 -7.43
C ALA A 252 -9.86 -13.39 -6.47
N ILE A 253 -10.87 -12.60 -6.84
CA ILE A 253 -11.48 -11.58 -5.97
C ILE A 253 -12.15 -12.25 -4.76
N VAL A 254 -12.92 -13.32 -4.98
CA VAL A 254 -13.55 -14.12 -3.92
C VAL A 254 -12.49 -14.72 -3.00
N GLU A 255 -11.41 -15.27 -3.55
CA GLU A 255 -10.30 -15.80 -2.74
C GLU A 255 -9.67 -14.70 -1.88
N ALA A 256 -9.36 -13.53 -2.46
CA ALA A 256 -8.80 -12.40 -1.73
C ALA A 256 -9.75 -11.91 -0.62
N ALA A 257 -11.05 -11.84 -0.88
CA ALA A 257 -12.07 -11.45 0.11
C ALA A 257 -12.20 -12.45 1.27
N ILE A 258 -12.01 -13.74 1.00
CA ILE A 258 -12.09 -14.82 2.02
C ILE A 258 -10.78 -14.95 2.79
N ARG A 259 -9.64 -14.53 2.20
CA ARG A 259 -8.32 -14.61 2.80
C ARG A 259 -8.28 -13.82 4.11
N ASP A 260 -8.44 -14.54 5.20
CA ASP A 260 -8.50 -13.98 6.56
C ASP A 260 -7.09 -13.60 7.05
N GLU A 261 -6.48 -12.61 6.41
CA GLU A 261 -5.11 -12.19 6.76
C GLU A 261 -5.04 -11.54 8.16
N ARG A 262 -6.19 -11.27 8.81
CA ARG A 262 -6.26 -10.56 10.10
C ARG A 262 -7.20 -11.13 11.15
N GLY A 263 -7.93 -12.21 10.89
CA GLY A 263 -8.87 -12.77 11.88
C GLY A 263 -10.10 -11.90 12.14
N THR A 264 -10.40 -10.90 11.30
CA THR A 264 -11.38 -9.84 11.61
C THR A 264 -12.75 -10.08 10.99
N THR A 265 -12.82 -10.84 9.89
CA THR A 265 -14.08 -11.24 9.26
C THR A 265 -13.85 -12.52 8.44
N SER A 266 -14.35 -13.65 8.92
CA SER A 266 -14.44 -14.86 8.08
C SER A 266 -15.62 -14.69 7.12
N LEU A 267 -15.39 -14.04 5.98
CA LEU A 267 -16.32 -14.08 4.87
C LEU A 267 -16.35 -15.51 4.31
N SER A 268 -17.55 -16.04 4.10
CA SER A 268 -17.74 -17.32 3.42
C SER A 268 -18.20 -17.09 1.99
N GLU A 269 -17.91 -18.04 1.10
CA GLU A 269 -18.41 -18.00 -0.28
C GLU A 269 -19.94 -17.89 -0.32
N ASP A 270 -20.66 -18.61 0.56
CA ASP A 270 -22.12 -18.51 0.67
C ASP A 270 -22.59 -17.09 1.05
N SER A 271 -21.84 -16.40 1.90
CA SER A 271 -22.15 -15.01 2.29
C SER A 271 -21.91 -14.06 1.14
N LEU A 272 -20.80 -14.24 0.41
CA LEU A 272 -20.47 -13.45 -0.78
C LEU A 272 -21.49 -13.68 -1.89
N ARG A 273 -21.94 -14.92 -2.11
CA ARG A 273 -22.99 -15.24 -3.10
C ARG A 273 -24.31 -14.54 -2.80
N ALA A 274 -24.59 -14.28 -1.52
CA ALA A 274 -25.78 -13.56 -1.09
C ALA A 274 -25.63 -12.03 -1.18
N SER A 275 -24.45 -11.48 -0.83
CA SER A 275 -24.21 -10.03 -0.80
C SER A 275 -23.76 -9.43 -2.13
N THR A 276 -23.02 -10.21 -2.92
CA THR A 276 -22.31 -9.77 -4.13
C THR A 276 -22.50 -10.83 -5.22
N PRO A 277 -23.74 -11.05 -5.71
CA PRO A 277 -24.06 -12.15 -6.62
C PRO A 277 -23.40 -12.03 -8.00
N THR A 278 -22.90 -10.85 -8.36
CA THR A 278 -22.27 -10.62 -9.67
C THR A 278 -20.93 -11.33 -9.79
N LEU A 279 -20.15 -11.46 -8.70
CA LEU A 279 -18.94 -12.31 -8.61
C LEU A 279 -19.19 -13.81 -8.86
N PHE A 280 -20.44 -14.22 -9.11
CA PHE A 280 -20.84 -15.61 -9.33
C PHE A 280 -21.71 -15.78 -10.58
N ASP A 281 -21.80 -14.75 -11.43
CA ASP A 281 -22.63 -14.77 -12.63
C ASP A 281 -21.94 -15.42 -13.85
N GLY A 282 -20.63 -15.67 -13.72
CA GLY A 282 -19.79 -16.32 -14.74
C GLY A 282 -19.17 -15.36 -15.74
N SER A 283 -19.20 -14.04 -15.50
CA SER A 283 -18.41 -13.03 -16.21
C SER A 283 -17.35 -12.40 -15.32
N ASP A 284 -16.10 -12.38 -15.76
CA ASP A 284 -14.98 -11.75 -15.02
C ASP A 284 -14.92 -10.22 -15.27
N ASP A 285 -16.05 -9.52 -15.19
CA ASP A 285 -16.16 -8.11 -15.58
C ASP A 285 -16.03 -7.12 -14.39
N GLU A 286 -16.03 -7.61 -13.15
CA GLU A 286 -16.08 -6.80 -11.92
C GLU A 286 -14.81 -5.97 -11.68
N GLY A 287 -13.65 -6.60 -11.85
CA GLY A 287 -12.35 -6.00 -11.52
C GLY A 287 -12.26 -5.47 -10.08
N LEU A 288 -11.24 -4.65 -9.82
CA LEU A 288 -11.01 -4.01 -8.54
C LEU A 288 -10.66 -2.54 -8.71
N VAL A 289 -11.10 -1.73 -7.77
CA VAL A 289 -10.77 -0.31 -7.66
C VAL A 289 -10.08 -0.06 -6.33
N LEU A 290 -8.83 0.39 -6.41
CA LEU A 290 -8.09 0.94 -5.27
C LEU A 290 -8.21 2.45 -5.29
N ALA A 291 -8.77 3.04 -4.24
CA ALA A 291 -8.93 4.49 -4.11
C ALA A 291 -8.35 4.97 -2.78
N GLY A 292 -7.57 6.04 -2.78
CA GLY A 292 -6.94 6.55 -1.56
C GLY A 292 -5.74 7.42 -1.83
N GLY A 293 -4.68 7.25 -1.05
CA GLY A 293 -3.46 8.03 -1.15
C GLY A 293 -2.33 7.54 -0.26
N PHE A 294 -1.15 8.10 -0.50
CA PHE A 294 0.05 7.89 0.28
C PHE A 294 0.57 9.22 0.80
N ASN A 295 1.13 9.22 2.01
CA ASN A 295 1.97 10.31 2.48
C ASN A 295 3.42 9.86 2.29
N VAL A 296 4.14 10.49 1.37
CA VAL A 296 5.56 10.19 1.12
C VAL A 296 6.39 11.36 1.61
N GLY A 297 7.34 11.08 2.49
CA GLY A 297 8.11 12.08 3.20
C GLY A 297 9.59 12.04 2.88
N PHE A 298 10.18 13.23 2.76
CA PHE A 298 11.59 13.42 2.40
C PHE A 298 12.30 14.37 3.37
N ALA A 299 13.60 14.16 3.58
CA ALA A 299 14.45 15.10 4.31
C ALA A 299 14.94 16.22 3.40
N SER A 300 15.38 17.33 3.98
CA SER A 300 16.07 18.38 3.22
C SER A 300 17.38 17.85 2.63
N GLY A 301 17.65 18.21 1.37
CA GLY A 301 18.88 17.85 0.66
C GLY A 301 18.88 16.51 -0.07
N ASP A 302 18.05 15.54 0.33
CA ASP A 302 17.83 14.29 -0.42
C ASP A 302 16.34 14.03 -0.62
N LEU A 303 15.86 14.41 -1.80
CA LEU A 303 14.47 14.23 -2.23
C LEU A 303 14.28 12.99 -3.09
N THR A 304 15.31 12.14 -3.17
CA THR A 304 15.29 10.91 -3.97
C THR A 304 15.04 9.67 -3.14
N ALA A 305 15.25 9.77 -1.82
CA ALA A 305 15.06 8.68 -0.88
C ALA A 305 14.01 9.04 0.18
N ILE A 306 13.13 8.07 0.45
CA ILE A 306 11.99 8.22 1.35
C ILE A 306 12.48 8.12 2.80
N GLU A 307 12.08 9.11 3.60
CA GLU A 307 12.31 9.15 5.04
C GLU A 307 11.09 8.70 5.85
N TYR A 308 9.89 8.85 5.27
CA TYR A 308 8.64 8.48 5.90
C TYR A 308 7.63 8.02 4.85
N ILE A 309 6.84 7.02 5.19
CA ILE A 309 5.69 6.63 4.38
C ILE A 309 4.51 6.25 5.26
N SER A 310 3.32 6.63 4.83
CA SER A 310 2.06 6.04 5.28
C SER A 310 1.05 6.00 4.14
N ALA A 311 -0.03 5.25 4.32
CA ALA A 311 -1.06 5.09 3.31
C ALA A 311 -2.45 5.10 3.95
N ALA A 312 -3.44 5.56 3.18
CA ALA A 312 -4.85 5.43 3.52
C ALA A 312 -5.61 5.16 2.23
N TRP A 313 -6.29 4.03 2.13
CA TRP A 313 -6.95 3.59 0.91
C TRP A 313 -8.03 2.55 1.18
N THR A 314 -8.91 2.37 0.20
CA THR A 314 -9.93 1.34 0.14
C THR A 314 -9.72 0.52 -1.13
N LEU A 315 -9.89 -0.78 -1.04
CA LEU A 315 -9.94 -1.70 -2.17
C LEU A 315 -11.34 -2.31 -2.23
N ALA A 316 -12.01 -2.15 -3.37
CA ALA A 316 -13.37 -2.65 -3.57
C ALA A 316 -13.56 -3.23 -4.97
N THR A 317 -14.63 -3.97 -5.21
CA THR A 317 -15.09 -4.35 -6.54
C THR A 317 -15.43 -3.10 -7.38
N GLY A 318 -15.36 -3.19 -8.70
CA GLY A 318 -15.62 -2.06 -9.60
C GLY A 318 -17.02 -1.45 -9.47
N ASP A 319 -18.01 -2.24 -9.04
CA ASP A 319 -19.37 -1.79 -8.74
C ASP A 319 -19.53 -1.21 -7.31
N GLY A 320 -18.49 -1.30 -6.49
CA GLY A 320 -18.46 -0.88 -5.08
C GLY A 320 -19.32 -1.74 -4.14
N ALA A 321 -19.84 -2.88 -4.59
CA ALA A 321 -20.71 -3.73 -3.78
C ALA A 321 -19.96 -4.49 -2.68
N LEU A 322 -18.68 -4.77 -2.88
CA LEU A 322 -17.82 -5.46 -1.91
C LEU A 322 -16.56 -4.64 -1.66
N GLN A 323 -16.38 -4.20 -0.42
CA GLN A 323 -15.08 -3.72 0.06
C GLN A 323 -14.25 -4.94 0.46
N ILE A 324 -13.15 -5.16 -0.27
CA ILE A 324 -12.18 -6.22 0.00
C ILE A 324 -11.34 -5.85 1.21
N ASP A 325 -10.86 -4.61 1.23
CA ASP A 325 -10.01 -4.14 2.30
C ASP A 325 -9.97 -2.61 2.41
N ALA A 326 -9.48 -2.11 3.54
CA ALA A 326 -9.16 -0.71 3.70
C ALA A 326 -8.03 -0.49 4.71
N ILE A 327 -7.12 0.41 4.39
CA ILE A 327 -6.30 1.07 5.41
C ILE A 327 -6.96 2.40 5.73
N GLU A 328 -7.53 2.49 6.92
CA GLU A 328 -7.93 3.76 7.49
C GLU A 328 -6.69 4.50 8.00
N PRO A 329 -6.65 5.84 7.91
CA PRO A 329 -5.50 6.61 8.35
C PRO A 329 -5.25 6.33 9.84
N GLU A 330 -4.08 5.80 10.18
CA GLU A 330 -3.52 6.10 11.49
C GLU A 330 -3.21 7.59 11.51
N LEU A 331 -3.89 8.27 12.44
CA LEU A 331 -3.64 9.63 12.89
C LEU A 331 -2.18 10.05 12.71
N ASP A 332 -1.99 11.22 12.08
CA ASP A 332 -0.79 12.08 12.01
C ASP A 332 0.52 11.47 12.56
N PRO A 333 1.64 11.42 11.80
CA PRO A 333 2.92 10.92 12.31
C PRO A 333 3.38 11.54 13.65
N SER A 334 2.89 12.73 14.02
CA SER A 334 3.11 13.33 15.35
C SER A 334 2.35 12.71 16.52
N LEU A 335 1.45 11.75 16.25
CA LEU A 335 0.61 11.06 17.23
C LEU A 335 1.09 9.63 17.53
N ARG A 336 2.23 9.20 16.98
CA ARG A 336 2.96 7.97 17.34
C ARG A 336 4.05 8.24 18.39
#